data_AF-A0A8K0I665-F1
#
_entry.id   AF-A0A8K0I665-F1
#
_cell.length_a   1.000
_cell.length_b   1.000
_cell.length_c   1.000
_cell.angle_alpha   90.00
_cell.angle_beta   90.00
_cell.angle_gamma   90.00
#
_symmetry.space_group_name_H-M   'P 1'
#
loop_
_entity.id
_entity.type
_entity.pdbx_description
1 polymer ?
#
loop_
_entity_poly.entity_id
_entity_poly.type
_entity_poly.pdbx_seq_one_letter_code
_entity_poly.pdbx_strand_id
1 'polypeptide(L)'
;MAFPHHQESSRGCASWKDAFRVTSYYLDLVDVNIDKKPVGFLPNTFQIFENGTDGFTIDTGSTVTRLRAGEFDQMTQAMIDYLRKTFRRRPCGIRR
;
A
#
# COMPACT_ATOMS: atom_id res chain seq x y z
N MET A 1 -2.47 -44.59 -50.56
CA MET A 1 -3.26 -44.07 -49.41
C MET A 1 -2.35 -44.10 -48.20
N ALA A 2 -1.91 -42.92 -47.73
CA ALA A 2 -1.04 -42.79 -46.57
C ALA A 2 -1.86 -42.18 -45.42
N PHE A 3 -1.79 -42.78 -44.24
CA PHE A 3 -2.45 -42.34 -43.01
C PHE A 3 -1.83 -41.01 -42.52
N PRO A 4 -2.61 -40.10 -41.92
CA PRO A 4 -2.10 -38.80 -41.53
C PRO A 4 -1.24 -38.92 -40.27
N HIS A 5 -0.09 -38.24 -40.29
CA HIS A 5 0.73 -38.00 -39.11
C HIS A 5 -0.06 -37.16 -38.10
N HIS A 6 -0.29 -37.71 -36.92
CA HIS A 6 -0.74 -36.96 -35.75
C HIS A 6 0.27 -35.86 -35.44
N GLN A 7 -0.12 -34.59 -35.55
CA GLN A 7 0.59 -33.49 -34.92
C GLN A 7 0.39 -33.61 -33.41
N GLU A 8 1.43 -34.02 -32.70
CA GLU A 8 1.54 -33.78 -31.26
C GLU A 8 1.64 -32.27 -31.04
N SER A 9 0.53 -31.67 -30.62
CA SER A 9 0.49 -30.34 -30.02
C SER A 9 1.33 -30.40 -28.74
N SER A 10 2.57 -29.93 -28.84
CA SER A 10 3.44 -29.64 -27.72
C SER A 10 2.79 -28.55 -26.87
N ARG A 11 1.90 -28.97 -25.96
CA ARG A 11 1.51 -28.17 -24.81
C ARG A 11 2.79 -27.97 -24.00
N GLY A 12 3.46 -26.85 -24.23
CA GLY A 12 4.59 -26.42 -23.43
C GLY A 12 4.21 -26.48 -21.96
N CYS A 13 5.03 -27.15 -21.15
CA CYS A 13 4.94 -27.06 -19.70
C CYS A 13 4.94 -25.57 -19.34
N ALA A 14 3.81 -25.08 -18.82
CA ALA A 14 3.77 -23.76 -18.21
C ALA A 14 4.91 -23.69 -17.19
N SER A 15 5.77 -22.69 -17.33
CA SER A 15 6.86 -22.49 -16.39
C SER A 15 6.22 -22.21 -15.03
N TRP A 16 6.75 -22.77 -13.95
CA TRP A 16 6.31 -22.39 -12.59
C TRP A 16 6.46 -20.89 -12.32
N LYS A 17 7.23 -20.17 -13.15
CA LYS A 17 7.31 -18.71 -13.19
C LYS A 17 5.99 -18.04 -13.60
N ASP A 18 5.14 -18.71 -14.37
CA ASP A 18 3.85 -18.20 -14.83
C ASP A 18 2.71 -18.45 -13.82
N ALA A 19 2.93 -19.35 -12.85
CA ALA A 19 1.92 -19.81 -11.89
C ALA A 19 1.71 -18.86 -10.68
N PHE A 20 2.58 -17.86 -10.49
CA PHE A 20 2.46 -16.86 -9.43
C PHE A 20 2.27 -15.46 -10.02
N ARG A 21 1.15 -15.25 -10.72
CA ARG A 21 0.62 -13.88 -10.82
C ARG A 21 0.07 -13.51 -9.44
N VAL A 22 0.90 -12.88 -8.62
CA VAL A 22 0.46 -12.36 -7.31
C VAL A 22 -0.58 -11.28 -7.59
N THR A 23 -1.84 -11.63 -7.42
CA THR A 23 -2.95 -10.66 -7.45
C THR A 23 -2.98 -9.96 -6.10
N SER A 24 -2.59 -8.69 -6.07
CA SER A 24 -2.70 -7.85 -4.87
C SER A 24 -4.09 -7.22 -4.79
N TYR A 25 -4.59 -7.02 -3.57
CA TYR A 25 -5.77 -6.22 -3.32
C TYR A 25 -5.34 -4.75 -3.19
N TYR A 26 -5.90 -3.89 -4.02
CA TYR A 26 -5.57 -2.48 -4.04
C TYR A 26 -6.72 -1.61 -3.52
N LEU A 27 -6.35 -0.51 -2.89
CA LEU A 27 -7.24 0.56 -2.46
C LEU A 27 -6.83 1.86 -3.17
N ASP A 28 -7.81 2.59 -3.70
CA ASP A 28 -7.60 3.96 -4.18
C ASP A 28 -7.52 4.91 -2.98
N LEU A 29 -6.33 5.01 -2.38
CA LEU A 29 -6.09 5.83 -1.21
C LEU A 29 -5.80 7.27 -1.63
N VAL A 30 -6.70 8.19 -1.27
CA VAL A 30 -6.56 9.61 -1.60
C VAL A 30 -5.75 10.37 -0.55
N ASP A 31 -6.05 10.17 0.74
CA ASP A 31 -5.33 10.76 1.86
C ASP A 31 -5.66 9.99 3.16
N VAL A 32 -4.96 10.31 4.24
CA VAL A 32 -5.22 9.81 5.59
C VAL A 32 -5.48 11.00 6.51
N ASN A 33 -6.47 10.87 7.39
CA ASN A 33 -6.77 11.90 8.39
C ASN A 33 -6.22 11.50 9.76
N ILE A 34 -5.59 12.45 10.45
CA ILE A 34 -5.27 12.37 11.88
C ILE A 34 -6.07 13.48 12.59
N ASP A 35 -6.95 13.11 13.54
CA ASP A 35 -7.83 14.05 14.26
C ASP A 35 -8.58 15.02 13.32
N LYS A 36 -9.26 14.45 12.31
CA LYS A 36 -10.02 15.17 11.28
C LYS A 36 -9.19 16.09 10.38
N LYS A 37 -7.86 16.12 10.53
CA LYS A 37 -6.96 16.88 9.67
C LYS A 37 -6.32 15.93 8.64
N PRO A 38 -6.38 16.25 7.34
CA PRO A 38 -5.64 15.49 6.33
C PRO A 38 -4.13 15.60 6.59
N VAL A 39 -3.41 14.51 6.35
CA VAL A 39 -1.94 14.52 6.32
C VAL A 39 -1.47 15.40 5.16
N GLY A 40 -2.20 15.38 4.03
CA GLY A 40 -1.96 16.28 2.90
C GLY A 40 -0.94 15.73 1.91
N PHE A 41 -1.01 14.43 1.61
CA PHE A 41 -0.22 13.84 0.55
C PHE A 41 -0.52 14.51 -0.80
N LEU A 42 0.44 14.45 -1.73
CA LEU A 42 0.21 14.97 -3.08
C LEU A 42 -0.86 14.14 -3.80
N PRO A 43 -1.63 14.74 -4.72
CA PRO A 43 -2.49 13.97 -5.60
C PRO A 43 -1.70 12.87 -6.30
N ASN A 44 -2.31 11.70 -6.45
CA ASN A 44 -1.71 10.52 -7.09
C ASN A 44 -0.50 9.91 -6.35
N THR A 45 -0.22 10.32 -5.10
CA THR A 45 0.84 9.68 -4.30
C THR A 45 0.67 8.17 -4.21
N PHE A 46 -0.55 7.66 -4.14
CA PHE A 46 -0.83 6.22 -4.09
C PHE A 46 -1.52 5.69 -5.35
N GLN A 47 -1.29 6.33 -6.50
CA GLN A 47 -1.85 5.86 -7.77
C GLN A 47 -1.15 4.59 -8.24
N ILE A 48 -1.92 3.62 -8.74
CA ILE A 48 -1.39 2.45 -9.43
C ILE A 48 -1.09 2.83 -10.89
N PHE A 49 0.11 2.51 -11.37
CA PHE A 49 0.49 2.71 -12.76
C PHE A 49 -0.07 1.60 -13.67
N GLU A 50 -0.16 1.86 -14.98
CA GLU A 50 -0.72 0.92 -15.98
C GLU A 50 -0.01 -0.44 -15.99
N ASN A 51 1.27 -0.50 -15.61
CA ASN A 51 2.03 -1.72 -15.49
C ASN A 51 1.76 -2.51 -14.19
N GLY A 52 0.79 -2.08 -13.38
CA GLY A 52 0.41 -2.69 -12.11
C GLY A 52 1.39 -2.45 -10.96
N THR A 53 2.26 -1.45 -11.08
CA THR A 53 3.20 -1.07 -10.02
C THR A 53 2.69 0.12 -9.21
N ASP A 54 3.30 0.32 -8.04
CA ASP A 54 2.89 1.35 -7.06
C ASP A 54 1.48 1.08 -6.52
N GLY A 55 0.86 2.06 -5.89
CA GLY A 55 -0.46 1.95 -5.28
C GLY A 55 -0.44 1.73 -3.77
N PHE A 56 -1.63 1.59 -3.20
CA PHE A 56 -1.81 1.19 -1.80
C PHE A 56 -2.41 -0.21 -1.74
N THR A 57 -1.68 -1.16 -1.16
CA THR A 57 -2.08 -2.57 -1.10
C THR A 57 -2.61 -2.95 0.27
N ILE A 58 -3.59 -3.86 0.26
CA ILE A 58 -4.06 -4.55 1.46
C ILE A 58 -3.35 -5.91 1.49
N ASP A 59 -2.44 -6.06 2.45
CA ASP A 59 -1.65 -7.26 2.65
C ASP A 59 -1.90 -7.85 4.04
N THR A 60 -2.58 -9.00 4.10
CA THR A 60 -2.82 -9.73 5.35
C THR A 60 -1.58 -10.47 5.86
N GLY A 61 -0.52 -10.59 5.05
CA GLY A 61 0.75 -11.21 5.44
C GLY A 61 1.68 -10.28 6.21
N SER A 62 1.42 -8.96 6.20
CA SER A 62 2.18 -7.95 6.92
C SER A 62 1.51 -7.56 8.23
N THR A 63 2.29 -7.46 9.31
CA THR A 63 1.80 -7.03 10.64
C THR A 63 1.77 -5.51 10.81
N VAL A 64 2.33 -4.76 9.86
CA VAL A 64 2.47 -3.31 9.89
C VAL A 64 2.22 -2.73 8.51
N THR A 65 1.64 -1.53 8.46
CA THR A 65 1.59 -0.74 7.23
C THR A 65 2.98 -0.22 6.89
N ARG A 66 3.40 -0.39 5.64
CA ARG A 66 4.66 0.15 5.11
C ARG A 66 4.35 1.30 4.17
N LEU A 67 5.11 2.37 4.27
CA LEU A 67 5.05 3.54 3.39
C LEU A 67 6.46 3.78 2.82
N ARG A 68 6.58 4.47 1.67
CA ARG A 68 7.89 4.96 1.26
C ARG A 68 8.34 6.06 2.24
N ALA A 69 9.65 6.30 2.29
CA ALA A 69 10.26 7.14 3.32
C ALA A 69 9.61 8.53 3.43
N GLY A 70 9.35 9.19 2.30
CA GLY A 70 8.76 10.53 2.31
C GLY A 70 7.34 10.58 2.88
N GLU A 71 6.50 9.60 2.53
CA GLU A 71 5.13 9.50 3.05
C GLU A 71 5.11 9.05 4.51
N PHE A 72 6.05 8.18 4.89
CA PHE A 72 6.24 7.79 6.29
C PHE A 72 6.63 8.98 7.17
N ASP A 73 7.56 9.81 6.71
CA ASP A 73 8.00 11.01 7.45
C ASP A 73 6.86 12.03 7.59
N GLN A 74 6.08 12.25 6.54
CA GLN A 74 4.89 13.10 6.58
C GLN A 74 3.85 12.59 7.60
N MET A 75 3.55 11.29 7.55
CA MET A 75 2.63 10.64 8.51
C MET A 75 3.13 10.77 9.95
N THR A 76 4.43 10.54 10.16
CA THR A 76 5.09 10.64 11.46
C THR A 76 4.99 12.05 12.02
N GLN A 77 5.29 13.05 11.20
CA GLN A 77 5.21 14.45 11.62
C GLN A 77 3.76 14.84 11.98
N ALA A 78 2.78 14.46 11.16
CA ALA A 78 1.38 14.72 11.43
C ALA A 78 0.91 14.06 12.75
N MET A 79 1.35 12.83 13.03
CA MET A 79 1.05 12.13 14.27
C MET A 79 1.71 12.80 15.48
N ILE A 80 2.99 13.20 15.36
CA ILE A 80 3.70 13.92 16.43
C ILE A 80 2.98 15.24 16.77
N ASP A 81 2.54 15.99 15.75
CA ASP A 81 1.84 17.25 15.97
C ASP A 81 0.48 17.05 16.65
N TYR A 82 -0.25 16.01 16.25
CA TYR A 82 -1.46 15.59 16.95
C TYR A 82 -1.19 15.23 18.40
N LEU A 83 -0.19 14.38 18.67
CA LEU A 83 0.16 13.96 20.03
C LEU A 83 0.60 15.15 20.90
N ARG A 84 1.40 16.08 20.36
CA ARG A 84 1.81 17.30 21.07
C ARG A 84 0.63 18.18 21.41
N LYS A 85 -0.32 18.35 20.49
CA LYS A 85 -1.57 19.12 20.71
C LYS A 85 -2.42 18.46 21.80
N THR A 86 -2.63 17.15 21.70
CA THR A 86 -3.52 16.37 22.57
C THR A 86 -2.96 16.19 23.96
N PHE A 87 -1.66 15.93 24.07
CA PHE A 87 -0.96 15.68 25.33
C PHE A 87 -0.16 16.90 25.81
N ARG A 88 -0.55 18.12 25.44
CA ARG A 88 -0.06 19.32 26.15
C ARG A 88 -0.30 19.09 27.64
N ARG A 89 0.79 18.92 28.41
CA ARG A 89 0.74 18.78 29.87
C ARG A 89 -0.11 19.93 30.37
N ARG A 90 -1.29 19.64 30.93
CA ARG A 90 -1.98 20.63 31.76
C ARG A 90 -0.95 21.05 32.81
N PRO A 91 -0.63 22.34 32.96
CA PRO A 91 0.15 22.76 34.12
C PRO A 91 -0.57 22.15 35.33
N CYS A 92 0.16 21.41 36.16
CA CYS A 92 -0.35 21.02 37.46
C CYS A 92 -0.76 22.32 38.15
N GLY A 93 -2.06 22.57 38.23
CA GLY A 93 -2.59 23.74 38.90
C GLY A 93 -2.22 23.63 40.36
N ILE A 94 -1.24 24.43 40.80
CA ILE A 94 -1.15 24.84 42.20
C ILE A 94 -2.48 25.55 42.47
N ARG A 95 -3.41 24.87 43.13
CA ARG A 95 -4.51 25.53 43.81
C ARG A 95 -3.86 26.29 44.97
N ARG A 96 -3.78 27.61 44.85
CA ARG A 96 -3.63 28.48 46.02
C ARG A 96 -4.98 28.58 46.72
#